data_AF-A0A353E1X8-F1
#
_entry.id   AF-A0A353E1X8-F1
#
_cell.length_a   1.000
_cell.length_b   1.000
_cell.length_c   1.000
_cell.angle_alpha   90.00
_cell.angle_beta   90.00
_cell.angle_gamma   90.00
#
_symmetry.space_group_name_H-M   'P 1'
#
loop_
_entity.id
_entity.type
_entity.pdbx_description
1 polymer ?
#
loop_
_entity_poly.entity_id
_entity_poly.type
_entity_poly.pdbx_seq_one_letter_code
_entity_poly.pdbx_strand_id
1 'polypeptide(L)'
;QSLPLPEVAQRSPVRDMVGADFNLDGYGDLFVAQNWESTPDHIGRLDAGQGLILQGKPDGSFEPLSAGASGIRIDAEQQGAWVGDANGDQRPDLWIQHSGMIQLYLNQHEL
;
A
#
# COMPACT_ATOMS: atom_id res chain seq x y z
N GLN A 1 13.25 18.00 10.18
CA GLN A 1 13.84 16.66 10.42
C GLN A 1 13.16 15.70 9.46
N SER A 2 13.88 14.74 8.89
CA SER A 2 13.31 13.68 8.04
C SER A 2 13.47 12.33 8.73
N LEU A 3 12.43 11.50 8.68
CA LEU A 3 12.45 10.11 9.14
C LEU A 3 12.27 9.21 7.90
N PRO A 4 13.12 8.20 7.70
CA PRO A 4 12.90 7.23 6.63
C PRO A 4 11.68 6.36 6.96
N LEU A 5 10.94 5.96 5.92
CA LEU A 5 9.94 4.90 6.06
C LEU A 5 10.61 3.57 6.43
N PRO A 6 9.87 2.62 7.03
CA PRO A 6 10.39 1.30 7.39
C PRO A 6 11.10 0.60 6.23
N GLU A 7 12.09 -0.23 6.53
CA GLU A 7 12.92 -0.93 5.54
C GLU A 7 12.09 -1.69 4.50
N VAL A 8 10.97 -2.31 4.92
CA VAL A 8 10.08 -3.05 4.02
C VAL A 8 9.49 -2.19 2.89
N ALA A 9 9.28 -0.89 3.13
CA ALA A 9 8.85 0.05 2.08
C ALA A 9 9.94 0.30 1.02
N GLN A 10 11.21 0.02 1.35
CA GLN A 10 12.37 0.26 0.51
C GLN A 10 12.86 -0.99 -0.25
N ARG A 11 12.24 -2.17 -0.02
CA ARG A 11 12.69 -3.45 -0.59
C ARG A 11 12.39 -3.60 -2.08
N SER A 12 11.49 -2.78 -2.61
CA SER A 12 11.02 -2.84 -4.00
C SER A 12 10.70 -1.43 -4.49
N PRO A 13 10.87 -1.11 -5.79
CA PRO A 13 10.54 0.21 -6.33
C PRO A 13 9.11 0.63 -5.98
N VAL A 14 8.96 1.85 -5.49
CA VAL A 14 7.64 2.47 -5.27
C VAL A 14 7.14 3.07 -6.58
N ARG A 15 5.95 2.66 -6.99
CA ARG A 15 5.31 3.11 -8.25
C ARG A 15 4.28 4.21 -8.00
N ASP A 16 3.59 4.12 -6.86
CA ASP A 16 2.58 5.08 -6.42
C ASP A 16 2.40 4.98 -4.90
N MET A 17 1.77 5.99 -4.29
CA MET A 17 1.46 6.02 -2.87
C MET A 17 0.22 6.87 -2.60
N VAL A 18 -0.69 6.35 -1.79
CA VAL A 18 -1.90 7.06 -1.36
C VAL A 18 -2.00 7.06 0.16
N GLY A 19 -2.58 8.13 0.71
CA GLY A 19 -2.75 8.29 2.15
C GLY A 19 -4.22 8.36 2.54
N ALA A 20 -4.55 7.73 3.67
CA ALA A 20 -5.88 7.72 4.29
C ALA A 20 -5.74 7.37 5.77
N ASP A 21 -6.77 7.57 6.57
CA ASP A 21 -6.85 7.01 7.92
C ASP A 21 -7.57 5.66 7.82
N PHE A 22 -6.85 4.58 7.53
CA PHE A 22 -7.46 3.28 7.22
C PHE A 22 -8.00 2.58 8.47
N ASN A 23 -7.39 2.81 9.64
CA ASN A 23 -7.83 2.24 10.91
C ASN A 23 -8.73 3.18 11.73
N LEU A 24 -8.98 4.41 11.27
CA LEU A 24 -9.80 5.43 11.94
C LEU A 24 -9.26 5.86 13.30
N ASP A 25 -7.94 5.84 13.48
CA ASP A 25 -7.31 6.24 14.75
C ASP A 25 -6.98 7.75 14.82
N GLY A 26 -7.24 8.48 13.73
CA GLY A 26 -6.97 9.91 13.59
C GLY A 26 -5.56 10.23 13.10
N TYR A 27 -4.73 9.23 12.80
CA TYR A 27 -3.41 9.38 12.22
C TYR A 27 -3.40 8.94 10.75
N GLY A 28 -2.59 9.61 9.92
CA GLY A 28 -2.52 9.30 8.50
C GLY A 28 -1.70 8.05 8.24
N ASP A 29 -2.32 7.06 7.60
CA ASP A 29 -1.69 5.85 7.08
C ASP A 29 -1.30 6.01 5.61
N LEU A 30 -0.53 5.06 5.08
CA LEU A 30 -0.13 5.01 3.69
C LEU A 30 -0.36 3.62 3.10
N PHE A 31 -0.89 3.55 1.88
CA PHE A 31 -0.70 2.42 1.00
C PHE A 31 0.45 2.71 0.04
N VAL A 32 1.40 1.80 -0.06
CA VAL A 32 2.56 1.89 -0.97
C VAL A 32 2.41 0.84 -2.06
N ALA A 33 2.23 1.30 -3.30
CA ALA A 33 2.25 0.46 -4.49
C ALA A 33 3.71 0.20 -4.88
N GLN A 34 4.07 -1.08 -4.96
CA GLN A 34 5.43 -1.54 -5.16
C GLN A 34 5.56 -2.44 -6.40
N ASN A 35 6.80 -2.82 -6.68
CA ASN A 35 7.26 -3.70 -7.73
C ASN A 35 7.45 -3.04 -9.10
N TRP A 36 8.38 -3.58 -9.86
CA TRP A 36 8.62 -3.23 -11.25
C TRP A 36 9.01 -4.49 -12.01
N GLU A 37 8.06 -5.02 -12.79
CA GLU A 37 8.26 -6.23 -13.58
C GLU A 37 8.73 -5.89 -14.99
N SER A 38 8.40 -4.69 -15.46
CA SER A 38 8.72 -4.19 -16.80
C SER A 38 10.16 -3.67 -16.90
N THR A 39 11.11 -4.29 -16.21
CA THR A 39 12.53 -3.96 -16.24
C THR A 39 13.22 -4.57 -17.47
N PRO A 40 14.35 -4.01 -17.93
CA PRO A 40 15.22 -4.68 -18.90
C PRO A 40 15.69 -6.06 -18.41
N ASP A 41 15.79 -7.05 -19.31
CA ASP A 41 16.14 -8.44 -18.99
C ASP A 41 17.38 -8.61 -18.09
N HIS A 42 18.41 -7.76 -18.29
CA HIS A 42 19.66 -7.83 -17.54
C HIS A 42 19.56 -7.31 -16.09
N ILE A 43 18.48 -6.60 -15.73
CA ILE A 43 18.19 -6.16 -14.36
C ILE A 43 17.37 -7.24 -13.63
N GLY A 44 16.52 -7.98 -14.34
CA GLY A 44 15.55 -8.89 -13.75
C GLY A 44 14.41 -8.16 -13.05
N ARG A 45 13.41 -8.91 -12.61
CA ARG A 45 12.23 -8.36 -11.91
C ARG A 45 12.63 -7.80 -10.56
N LEU A 46 12.06 -6.65 -10.19
CA LEU A 46 12.19 -6.07 -8.85
C LEU A 46 10.83 -6.19 -8.17
N ASP A 47 10.54 -7.36 -7.59
CA ASP A 47 9.19 -7.74 -7.16
C ASP A 47 9.12 -8.26 -5.71
N ALA A 48 9.96 -7.71 -4.83
CA ALA A 48 10.01 -8.09 -3.41
C ALA A 48 8.88 -7.47 -2.54
N GLY A 49 7.96 -6.70 -3.13
CA GLY A 49 6.82 -6.08 -2.46
C GLY A 49 5.51 -6.84 -2.71
N GLN A 50 4.52 -6.64 -1.85
CA GLN A 50 3.22 -7.33 -1.93
C GLN A 50 2.02 -6.36 -1.89
N GLY A 51 2.26 -5.06 -2.05
CA GLY A 51 1.37 -4.02 -1.55
C GLY A 51 1.53 -3.88 -0.04
N LEU A 52 1.72 -2.65 0.44
CA LEU A 52 2.12 -2.40 1.83
C LEU A 52 1.25 -1.32 2.44
N ILE A 53 0.59 -1.64 3.56
CA ILE A 53 -0.01 -0.63 4.43
C ILE A 53 1.01 -0.27 5.51
N LEU A 54 1.23 1.02 5.69
CA LEU A 54 2.01 1.61 6.75
C LEU A 54 1.07 2.39 7.66
N GLN A 55 0.88 1.91 8.90
CA GLN A 55 0.07 2.59 9.89
C GLN A 55 0.83 3.78 10.48
N GLY A 56 0.25 4.96 10.41
CA GLY A 56 0.78 6.17 11.03
C GLY A 56 0.75 6.06 12.56
N LYS A 57 1.73 6.67 13.23
CA LYS A 57 1.80 6.74 14.69
C LYS A 57 1.78 8.20 15.16
N PRO A 58 1.39 8.47 16.44
CA PRO A 58 1.34 9.83 16.97
C PRO A 58 2.66 10.60 16.92
N ASP A 59 3.80 9.90 16.88
CA ASP A 59 5.14 10.48 16.81
C ASP A 59 5.62 10.74 15.36
N GLY A 60 4.77 10.48 14.37
CA GLY A 60 5.08 10.60 12.95
C GLY A 60 5.89 9.44 12.36
N SER A 61 6.11 8.37 13.14
CA SER A 61 6.66 7.11 12.63
C SER A 61 5.57 6.26 11.96
N PHE A 62 6.00 5.20 11.29
CA PHE A 62 5.11 4.26 10.60
C PHE A 62 5.39 2.82 11.03
N GLU A 63 4.34 2.05 11.24
CA GLU A 63 4.41 0.60 11.50
C GLU A 63 3.87 -0.17 10.28
N PRO A 64 4.66 -1.08 9.69
CA PRO A 64 4.20 -1.85 8.54
C PRO A 64 3.24 -2.95 8.95
N LEU A 65 2.11 -3.08 8.24
CA LEU A 65 1.22 -4.23 8.36
C LEU A 65 1.70 -5.38 7.48
N SER A 66 1.59 -6.60 8.01
CA SER A 66 1.74 -7.80 7.19
C SER A 66 0.59 -7.94 6.19
N ALA A 67 0.83 -8.64 5.08
CA ALA A 67 -0.21 -8.94 4.08
C ALA A 67 -1.43 -9.67 4.69
N GLY A 68 -1.22 -10.48 5.72
CA GLY A 68 -2.30 -11.16 6.44
C GLY A 68 -3.12 -10.22 7.33
N ALA A 69 -2.48 -9.20 7.91
CA ALA A 69 -3.16 -8.21 8.74
C ALA A 69 -3.92 -7.18 7.87
N SER A 70 -3.33 -6.72 6.76
CA SER A 70 -3.98 -5.78 5.84
C SER A 70 -5.02 -6.42 4.93
N GLY A 71 -4.97 -7.75 4.74
CA GLY A 71 -5.76 -8.45 3.72
C GLY A 71 -5.29 -8.17 2.28
N ILE A 72 -4.21 -7.40 2.10
CA ILE A 72 -3.66 -7.06 0.79
C ILE A 72 -2.42 -7.91 0.53
N ARG A 73 -2.50 -8.74 -0.52
CA ARG A 73 -1.37 -9.48 -1.07
C ARG A 73 -1.41 -9.46 -2.59
N ILE A 74 -0.49 -8.71 -3.18
CA ILE A 74 -0.35 -8.55 -4.62
C ILE A 74 1.10 -8.87 -5.00
N ASP A 75 1.35 -10.11 -5.40
CA ASP A 75 2.66 -10.58 -5.86
C ASP A 75 2.88 -10.20 -7.35
N ALA A 76 2.57 -8.94 -7.71
CA ALA A 76 2.67 -8.41 -9.08
C ALA A 76 3.07 -6.92 -9.11
N GLU A 77 3.45 -6.35 -10.25
CA GLU A 77 3.60 -4.88 -10.40
C GLU A 77 2.28 -4.15 -10.12
N GLN A 78 2.29 -3.24 -9.13
CA GLN A 78 1.18 -2.34 -8.84
C GLN A 78 1.45 -0.98 -9.53
N GLN A 79 0.63 -0.62 -10.51
CA GLN A 79 0.87 0.56 -11.36
C GLN A 79 0.27 1.86 -10.81
N GLY A 80 -0.70 1.79 -9.91
CA GLY A 80 -1.38 2.96 -9.36
C GLY A 80 -2.38 2.57 -8.26
N ALA A 81 -2.72 3.54 -7.42
CA ALA A 81 -3.69 3.37 -6.35
C ALA A 81 -4.59 4.60 -6.18
N TRP A 82 -5.81 4.38 -5.70
CA TRP A 82 -6.76 5.44 -5.36
C TRP A 82 -7.51 5.07 -4.09
N VAL A 83 -7.89 6.09 -3.32
CA VAL A 83 -8.66 5.97 -2.08
C VAL A 83 -10.00 6.67 -2.22
N GLY A 84 -11.04 6.11 -1.60
CA GLY A 84 -12.35 6.71 -1.47
C GLY A 84 -13.29 5.80 -0.67
N ASP A 85 -14.49 6.27 -0.36
CA ASP A 85 -15.53 5.46 0.28
C ASP A 85 -16.41 4.85 -0.82
N ALA A 86 -16.13 3.60 -1.20
CA ALA A 86 -16.77 2.94 -2.34
C ALA A 86 -18.17 2.42 -1.99
N ASN A 87 -18.36 2.02 -0.73
CA ASN A 87 -19.58 1.36 -0.26
C ASN A 87 -20.49 2.25 0.60
N GLY A 88 -20.05 3.47 0.94
CA GLY A 88 -20.78 4.45 1.73
C GLY A 88 -20.72 4.22 3.25
N ASP A 89 -19.76 3.42 3.75
CA ASP A 89 -19.63 3.08 5.17
C ASP A 89 -18.74 4.04 5.96
N GLN A 90 -18.24 5.10 5.30
CA GLN A 90 -17.32 6.11 5.84
C GLN A 90 -15.94 5.57 6.22
N ARG A 91 -15.55 4.39 5.75
CA ARG A 91 -14.18 3.87 5.83
C ARG A 91 -13.47 4.07 4.50
N PRO A 92 -12.16 4.40 4.49
CA PRO A 92 -11.43 4.50 3.24
C PRO A 92 -11.21 3.12 2.61
N ASP A 93 -11.72 2.93 1.40
CA ASP A 93 -11.46 1.77 0.53
C ASP A 93 -10.32 2.06 -0.45
N LEU A 94 -9.79 1.01 -1.06
CA LEU A 94 -8.64 1.07 -1.97
C LEU A 94 -8.94 0.49 -3.34
N TRP A 95 -8.70 1.25 -4.40
CA TRP A 95 -8.55 0.72 -5.76
C TRP A 95 -7.07 0.58 -6.07
N ILE A 96 -6.63 -0.59 -6.49
CA ILE A 96 -5.24 -0.85 -6.87
C ILE A 96 -5.22 -1.34 -8.31
N GLN A 97 -4.45 -0.66 -9.16
CA GLN A 97 -4.15 -1.13 -10.50
C GLN A 97 -2.98 -2.11 -10.44
N HIS A 98 -3.19 -3.34 -10.91
CA HIS A 98 -2.14 -4.33 -11.10
C HIS A 98 -2.56 -5.35 -12.16
N SER A 99 -1.60 -6.04 -12.77
CA SER A 99 -1.88 -7.15 -13.72
C SER A 99 -2.88 -6.80 -14.85
N GLY A 100 -2.93 -5.54 -15.29
CA GLY A 100 -3.86 -5.09 -16.35
C GLY A 100 -5.31 -4.86 -15.90
N MET A 101 -5.59 -4.92 -14.60
CA MET A 101 -6.92 -4.65 -14.02
C MET A 101 -6.83 -3.63 -12.89
N ILE A 102 -8.00 -3.11 -12.47
CA ILE A 102 -8.16 -2.33 -11.24
C ILE A 102 -9.04 -3.16 -10.31
N GLN A 103 -8.53 -3.47 -9.12
CA GLN A 103 -9.23 -4.24 -8.11
C GLN A 103 -9.60 -3.34 -6.92
N LEU A 104 -10.85 -3.44 -6.45
CA LEU A 104 -11.34 -2.77 -5.24
C LEU A 104 -11.12 -3.67 -4.02
N TYR A 105 -10.55 -3.08 -2.97
CA TYR A 105 -10.37 -3.64 -1.65
C TYR A 105 -11.24 -2.84 -0.68
N LEU A 106 -12.29 -3.49 -0.17
CA LEU A 106 -13.18 -2.89 0.81
C LEU A 106 -12.55 -2.97 2.20
N ASN A 107 -12.57 -1.88 2.95
CA ASN A 107 -12.06 -1.81 4.31
C ASN A 107 -13.12 -2.31 5.31
N GLN A 108 -13.15 -3.63 5.50
CA GLN A 108 -14.21 -4.30 6.27
C GLN A 108 -13.84 -4.61 7.73
N HIS A 109 -12.63 -4.26 8.19
CA HIS A 109 -12.14 -4.59 9.52
C HIS A 109 -11.73 -3.34 10.28
N GLU A 110 -12.05 -3.29 11.58
CA GLU A 110 -11.27 -2.50 12.52
C GLU A 110 -9.91 -3.21 12.65
N LEU A 111 -8.87 -2.62 12.05
CA LEU A 111 -7.48 -3.07 12.20
C LEU A 111 -6.99 -2.93 13.64
#